data_AF-A0A847HH94-F1
#
_entry.id   AF-A0A847HH94-F1
#
_cell.length_a   1.000
_cell.length_b   1.000
_cell.length_c   1.000
_cell.angle_alpha   90.00
_cell.angle_beta   90.00
_cell.angle_gamma   90.00
#
_symmetry.space_group_name_H-M   'P 1'
#
loop_
_entity.id
_entity.type
_entity.pdbx_description
1 polymer ?
#
loop_
_entity_poly.entity_id
_entity_poly.type
_entity_poly.pdbx_seq_one_letter_code
_entity_poly.pdbx_strand_id
1 'polypeptide(L)'
;MDKLKAVFFLGLSCNLTTFTGCAITWIVMAKNGWVSGIWQTALTVLAFIPVFMADAIDNYVLGRIRLEHEKGWDDVQISVHGRQKVARYYQFFRFLSIIPAYLLAAAMIVSFSEQPQTAQTLKLAFLFAFAVQFYRSYWLLKRHIATRLPSFGGRRLTGRTLIIASIFTLWFIYFWNLPAQPFSLSQIVGSGLLYFFISAMLHPLPTRYSLTRPGRPIARANFFKVEVINSEQLDSLPGAAEINDILLQPFTAANFRHLANIRMPLIELPLFQCWGQAHLAEDEKTLLLLLACEPHKGIHRCLISQIAGQYLITTDFGAQQAKFPGSISYQLTDRKTSGEEILRQHQNRITATADSLSNQPWQHLEAIIRSVIAFLESENSRTRTTGISDGIITNEEAVR
;
A
#
# COMPACT_ATOMS: atom_id res chain seq x y z
N MET A 1 -19.02 8.71 -2.72
CA MET A 1 -19.08 8.88 -4.20
C MET A 1 -17.72 9.26 -4.81
N ASP A 2 -17.04 10.31 -4.33
CA ASP A 2 -15.81 10.82 -4.97
C ASP A 2 -14.65 9.82 -5.05
N LYS A 3 -14.52 8.96 -4.04
CA LYS A 3 -13.50 7.89 -4.04
C LYS A 3 -13.74 6.84 -5.13
N LEU A 4 -14.99 6.38 -5.26
CA LEU A 4 -15.37 5.41 -6.29
C LEU A 4 -15.25 6.03 -7.68
N LYS A 5 -15.72 7.27 -7.86
CA LYS A 5 -15.57 8.04 -9.10
C LYS A 5 -14.10 8.19 -9.47
N ALA A 6 -13.24 8.62 -8.55
CA ALA A 6 -11.82 8.77 -8.79
C ALA A 6 -11.12 7.45 -9.17
N VAL A 7 -11.48 6.34 -8.50
CA VAL A 7 -10.98 4.99 -8.84
C VAL A 7 -11.47 4.55 -10.22
N PHE A 8 -12.74 4.79 -10.52
CA PHE A 8 -13.35 4.43 -11.80
C PHE A 8 -12.74 5.22 -12.97
N PHE A 9 -12.60 6.55 -12.82
CA PHE A 9 -11.91 7.40 -13.79
C PHE A 9 -10.42 7.05 -13.93
N LEU A 10 -9.78 6.64 -12.84
CA LEU A 10 -8.41 6.12 -12.91
C LEU A 10 -8.37 4.82 -13.73
N GLY A 11 -9.29 3.88 -13.50
CA GLY A 11 -9.39 2.65 -14.31
C GLY A 11 -9.63 2.93 -15.80
N LEU A 12 -10.57 3.83 -16.12
CA LEU A 12 -10.82 4.28 -17.50
C LEU A 12 -9.58 4.90 -18.15
N SER A 13 -8.91 5.83 -17.46
CA SER A 13 -7.71 6.49 -18.00
C SER A 13 -6.53 5.53 -18.16
N CYS A 14 -6.42 4.51 -17.29
CA CYS A 14 -5.39 3.49 -17.42
C CYS A 14 -5.62 2.60 -18.64
N ASN A 15 -6.87 2.22 -18.93
CA ASN A 15 -7.20 1.42 -20.11
C ASN A 15 -7.00 2.17 -21.43
N LEU A 16 -6.94 3.51 -21.42
CA LEU A 16 -6.61 4.29 -22.63
C LEU A 16 -5.25 3.86 -23.22
N THR A 17 -4.29 3.47 -22.37
CA THR A 17 -2.99 2.94 -22.82
C THR A 17 -3.12 1.66 -23.63
N THR A 18 -4.03 0.76 -23.22
CA THR A 18 -4.38 -0.45 -23.97
C THR A 18 -4.98 -0.12 -25.33
N PHE A 19 -5.93 0.82 -25.38
CA PHE A 19 -6.51 1.28 -26.64
C PHE A 19 -5.46 1.89 -27.57
N THR A 20 -4.59 2.76 -27.05
CA THR A 20 -3.50 3.36 -27.83
C THR A 20 -2.53 2.31 -28.35
N GLY A 21 -2.13 1.34 -27.53
CA GLY A 21 -1.26 0.23 -27.97
C GLY A 21 -1.88 -0.60 -29.10
N CYS A 22 -3.17 -0.97 -28.96
CA CYS A 22 -3.92 -1.67 -30.01
C CYS A 22 -4.04 -0.83 -31.28
N ALA A 23 -4.33 0.47 -31.18
CA ALA A 23 -4.42 1.37 -32.33
C ALA A 23 -3.08 1.49 -33.08
N ILE A 24 -1.96 1.63 -32.36
CA ILE A 24 -0.62 1.64 -32.96
C ILE A 24 -0.33 0.32 -33.66
N THR A 25 -0.66 -0.81 -33.02
CA THR A 25 -0.48 -2.15 -33.61
C THR A 25 -1.28 -2.27 -34.90
N TRP A 26 -2.54 -1.83 -34.90
CA TRP A 26 -3.38 -1.81 -36.08
C TRP A 26 -2.76 -0.98 -37.21
N ILE A 27 -2.35 0.25 -36.92
CA ILE A 27 -1.75 1.17 -37.90
C ILE A 27 -0.50 0.54 -38.51
N VAL A 28 0.38 -0.06 -37.69
CA VAL A 28 1.62 -0.69 -38.17
C VAL A 28 1.31 -1.92 -39.04
N MET A 29 0.39 -2.79 -38.61
CA MET A 29 0.02 -3.98 -39.37
C MET A 29 -0.64 -3.62 -40.71
N ALA A 30 -1.57 -2.66 -40.70
CA ALA A 30 -2.28 -2.22 -41.88
C ALA A 30 -1.37 -1.49 -42.87
N LYS A 31 -0.51 -0.58 -42.37
CA LYS A 31 0.40 0.20 -43.22
C LYS A 31 1.41 -0.67 -43.96
N ASN A 32 1.88 -1.74 -43.32
CA ASN A 32 2.88 -2.63 -43.93
C ASN A 32 2.25 -3.82 -44.69
N GLY A 33 0.92 -3.96 -44.67
CA GLY A 33 0.23 -5.07 -45.36
C GLY A 33 0.59 -6.46 -44.82
N TRP A 34 1.11 -6.55 -43.59
CA TRP A 34 1.58 -7.81 -42.99
C TRP A 34 0.46 -8.79 -42.64
N VAL A 35 -0.77 -8.29 -42.52
CA VAL A 35 -1.97 -9.09 -42.30
C VAL A 35 -3.02 -8.69 -43.32
N SER A 36 -3.57 -9.67 -44.03
CA SER A 36 -4.58 -9.46 -45.06
C SER A 36 -5.99 -9.58 -44.50
N GLY A 37 -6.83 -8.59 -44.79
CA GLY A 37 -8.25 -8.57 -44.41
C GLY A 37 -8.54 -7.94 -43.05
N ILE A 38 -9.62 -7.14 -43.00
CA ILE A 38 -10.00 -6.34 -41.82
C ILE A 38 -10.23 -7.22 -40.58
N TRP A 39 -10.89 -8.37 -40.75
CA TRP A 39 -11.19 -9.31 -39.65
C TRP A 39 -9.93 -9.98 -39.10
N GLN A 40 -8.99 -10.37 -39.97
CA GLN A 40 -7.72 -10.98 -39.57
C GLN A 40 -6.85 -9.98 -38.81
N THR A 41 -6.77 -8.74 -39.30
CA THR A 41 -6.07 -7.63 -38.64
C THR A 41 -6.70 -7.34 -37.28
N ALA A 42 -8.03 -7.31 -37.19
CA ALA A 42 -8.74 -7.12 -35.93
C ALA A 42 -8.42 -8.22 -34.91
N LEU A 43 -8.54 -9.50 -35.30
CA LEU A 43 -8.21 -10.63 -34.43
C LEU A 43 -6.75 -10.60 -33.97
N THR A 44 -5.84 -10.22 -34.87
CA THR A 44 -4.42 -10.08 -34.55
C THR A 44 -4.17 -8.96 -33.55
N VAL A 45 -4.78 -7.79 -33.73
CA VAL A 45 -4.68 -6.67 -32.79
C VAL A 45 -5.29 -7.01 -31.42
N LEU A 46 -6.42 -7.72 -31.40
CA LEU A 46 -7.04 -8.18 -30.15
C LEU A 46 -6.14 -9.15 -29.38
N ALA A 47 -5.31 -9.95 -30.07
CA ALA A 47 -4.35 -10.84 -29.41
C ALA A 47 -3.28 -10.08 -28.58
N PHE A 48 -3.02 -8.80 -28.89
CA PHE A 48 -2.10 -7.95 -28.12
C PHE A 48 -2.73 -7.29 -26.90
N ILE A 49 -4.05 -7.36 -26.70
CA ILE A 49 -4.71 -6.76 -25.54
C ILE A 49 -4.03 -7.14 -24.22
N PRO A 50 -3.73 -8.43 -23.94
CA PRO A 50 -3.07 -8.81 -22.69
C PRO A 50 -1.69 -8.14 -22.49
N VAL A 51 -0.93 -7.92 -23.57
CA VAL A 51 0.38 -7.24 -23.50
C VAL A 51 0.21 -5.81 -23.00
N PHE A 52 -0.76 -5.07 -23.56
CA PHE A 52 -0.99 -3.68 -23.15
C PHE A 52 -1.83 -3.56 -21.86
N MET A 53 -2.58 -4.59 -21.47
CA MET A 53 -3.21 -4.65 -20.15
C MET A 53 -2.17 -4.76 -19.03
N ALA A 54 -1.01 -5.38 -19.31
CA ALA A 54 0.11 -5.40 -18.36
C ALA A 54 0.63 -3.98 -18.05
N ASP A 55 0.61 -3.08 -19.04
CA ASP A 55 0.90 -1.66 -18.83
C ASP A 55 -0.24 -0.94 -18.09
N ALA A 56 -1.49 -1.24 -18.43
CA ALA A 56 -2.66 -0.66 -17.78
C ALA A 56 -2.71 -0.98 -16.28
N ILE A 57 -2.34 -2.20 -15.86
CA ILE A 57 -2.29 -2.55 -14.44
C ILE A 57 -1.15 -1.83 -13.71
N ASP A 58 0.02 -1.68 -14.34
CA ASP A 58 1.12 -0.87 -13.80
C ASP A 58 0.70 0.59 -13.60
N ASN A 59 0.05 1.17 -14.62
CA ASN A 59 -0.46 2.53 -14.58
C ASN A 59 -1.51 2.69 -13.47
N TYR A 60 -2.45 1.74 -13.38
CA TYR A 60 -3.49 1.75 -12.38
C TYR A 60 -2.92 1.70 -10.96
N VAL A 61 -1.95 0.82 -10.70
CA VAL A 61 -1.35 0.69 -9.37
C VAL A 61 -0.56 1.94 -8.99
N LEU A 62 0.29 2.47 -9.88
CA LEU A 62 1.03 3.70 -9.61
C LEU A 62 0.10 4.89 -9.42
N GLY A 63 -0.92 5.00 -10.25
CA GLY A 63 -1.96 6.04 -10.15
C GLY A 63 -2.75 5.91 -8.86
N ARG A 64 -3.02 4.67 -8.42
CA ARG A 64 -3.72 4.40 -7.16
C ARG A 64 -2.90 4.87 -5.98
N ILE A 65 -1.61 4.52 -5.93
CA ILE A 65 -0.69 4.94 -4.87
C ILE A 65 -0.57 6.46 -4.81
N ARG A 66 -0.44 7.12 -5.98
CA ARG A 66 -0.39 8.58 -6.07
C ARG A 66 -1.69 9.22 -5.56
N LEU A 67 -2.83 8.69 -5.98
CA LEU A 67 -4.13 9.23 -5.60
C LEU A 67 -4.43 9.01 -4.11
N GLU A 68 -3.93 7.92 -3.53
CA GLU A 68 -3.94 7.72 -2.08
C GLU A 68 -3.09 8.74 -1.33
N HIS A 69 -1.94 9.13 -1.87
CA HIS A 69 -1.14 10.21 -1.30
C HIS A 69 -1.88 11.55 -1.33
N GLU A 70 -2.46 11.90 -2.49
CA GLU A 70 -3.15 13.17 -2.71
C GLU A 70 -4.44 13.29 -1.88
N LYS A 71 -5.12 12.17 -1.61
CA LYS A 71 -6.41 12.13 -0.91
C LYS A 71 -6.34 11.62 0.53
N GLY A 72 -5.16 11.20 1.01
CA GLY A 72 -4.97 10.64 2.34
C GLY A 72 -5.71 9.30 2.56
N TRP A 73 -5.82 8.47 1.52
CA TRP A 73 -6.48 7.16 1.63
C TRP A 73 -5.48 6.04 1.99
N ASP A 74 -5.97 4.93 2.54
CA ASP A 74 -5.18 3.80 3.03
C ASP A 74 -5.59 2.46 2.35
N ASP A 75 -5.70 2.50 1.02
CA ASP A 75 -6.28 1.41 0.21
C ASP A 75 -5.23 0.50 -0.47
N VAL A 76 -3.94 0.87 -0.47
CA VAL A 76 -2.82 0.07 -0.98
C VAL A 76 -1.81 -0.13 0.15
N GLN A 77 -1.30 -1.36 0.27
CA GLN A 77 -0.40 -1.80 1.33
C GLN A 77 1.00 -1.20 1.17
N ILE A 78 1.14 0.12 1.25
CA ILE A 78 2.37 0.88 1.08
C ILE A 78 2.45 1.98 2.14
N SER A 79 3.63 2.21 2.72
CA SER A 79 3.84 3.22 3.74
C SER A 79 3.61 4.63 3.19
N VAL A 80 3.28 5.59 4.08
CA VAL A 80 3.10 7.01 3.71
C VAL A 80 4.32 7.56 2.97
N HIS A 81 5.53 7.20 3.41
CA HIS A 81 6.76 7.59 2.73
C HIS A 81 6.89 6.95 1.33
N GLY A 82 6.46 5.70 1.17
CA GLY A 82 6.35 5.05 -0.14
C GLY A 82 5.35 5.75 -1.06
N ARG A 83 4.17 6.12 -0.54
CA ARG A 83 3.15 6.90 -1.27
C ARG A 83 3.71 8.24 -1.75
N GLN A 84 4.36 8.98 -0.86
CA GLN A 84 4.99 10.26 -1.17
C GLN A 84 6.06 10.11 -2.26
N LYS A 85 6.88 9.05 -2.20
CA LYS A 85 7.93 8.82 -3.19
C LYS A 85 7.37 8.49 -4.57
N VAL A 86 6.34 7.64 -4.64
CA VAL A 86 5.64 7.34 -5.90
C VAL A 86 4.95 8.59 -6.45
N ALA A 87 4.29 9.38 -5.61
CA ALA A 87 3.65 10.62 -6.03
C ALA A 87 4.66 11.64 -6.58
N ARG A 88 5.79 11.84 -5.88
CA ARG A 88 6.85 12.78 -6.29
C ARG A 88 7.50 12.41 -7.62
N TYR A 89 7.76 11.12 -7.85
CA TYR A 89 8.44 10.63 -9.05
C TYR A 89 7.51 9.91 -10.02
N TYR A 90 6.21 10.22 -9.98
CA TYR A 90 5.16 9.48 -10.69
C TYR A 90 5.47 9.30 -12.19
N GLN A 91 5.88 10.37 -12.87
CA GLN A 91 6.21 10.32 -14.29
C GLN A 91 7.41 9.41 -14.60
N PHE A 92 8.43 9.42 -13.75
CA PHE A 92 9.58 8.52 -13.88
C PHE A 92 9.17 7.06 -13.69
N PHE A 93 8.39 6.78 -12.64
CA PHE A 93 7.82 5.45 -12.41
C PHE A 93 6.96 4.98 -13.58
N ARG A 94 6.19 5.90 -14.19
CA ARG A 94 5.33 5.61 -15.33
C ARG A 94 6.12 5.32 -16.60
N PHE A 95 7.16 6.10 -16.87
CA PHE A 95 8.04 5.88 -18.02
C PHE A 95 8.66 4.48 -17.99
N LEU A 96 9.15 4.06 -16.82
CA LEU A 96 9.71 2.72 -16.62
C LEU A 96 8.69 1.58 -16.78
N SER A 97 7.41 1.80 -16.48
CA SER A 97 6.38 0.77 -16.66
C SER A 97 5.85 0.62 -18.10
N ILE A 98 5.88 1.69 -18.90
CA ILE A 98 5.41 1.64 -20.30
C ILE A 98 6.37 0.82 -21.15
N ILE A 99 7.68 1.07 -21.02
CA ILE A 99 8.69 0.58 -21.96
C ILE A 99 8.63 -0.93 -22.18
N PRO A 100 8.58 -1.81 -21.16
CA PRO A 100 8.66 -3.24 -21.39
C PRO A 100 7.45 -3.79 -22.17
N ALA A 101 6.24 -3.27 -21.92
CA ALA A 101 5.05 -3.71 -22.65
C ALA A 101 5.14 -3.37 -24.14
N TYR A 102 5.59 -2.16 -24.46
CA TYR A 102 5.74 -1.70 -25.83
C TYR A 102 6.91 -2.38 -26.55
N LEU A 103 8.01 -2.70 -25.85
CA LEU A 103 9.11 -3.48 -26.42
C LEU A 103 8.71 -4.93 -26.67
N LEU A 104 7.92 -5.55 -25.79
CA LEU A 104 7.37 -6.89 -26.01
C LEU A 104 6.44 -6.90 -27.24
N ALA A 105 5.53 -5.94 -27.31
CA ALA A 105 4.65 -5.78 -28.47
C ALA A 105 5.47 -5.54 -29.75
N ALA A 106 6.46 -4.65 -29.73
CA ALA A 106 7.32 -4.38 -30.87
C ALA A 106 8.10 -5.63 -31.32
N ALA A 107 8.66 -6.41 -30.39
CA ALA A 107 9.35 -7.66 -30.72
C ALA A 107 8.43 -8.67 -31.40
N MET A 108 7.16 -8.73 -30.99
CA MET A 108 6.15 -9.58 -31.63
C MET A 108 5.67 -9.02 -32.97
N ILE A 109 5.48 -7.71 -33.10
CA ILE A 109 5.07 -7.05 -34.34
C ILE A 109 6.15 -7.20 -35.41
N VAL A 110 7.42 -6.98 -35.06
CA VAL A 110 8.56 -7.11 -35.98
C VAL A 110 8.78 -8.55 -36.44
N SER A 111 8.24 -9.56 -35.75
CA SER A 111 8.26 -10.94 -36.26
C SER A 111 7.47 -11.14 -37.56
N PHE A 112 6.53 -10.22 -37.87
CA PHE A 112 5.82 -10.18 -39.15
C PHE A 112 6.66 -9.54 -40.27
N SER A 113 7.81 -8.94 -39.92
CA SER A 113 8.78 -8.45 -40.88
C SER A 113 9.85 -9.51 -41.15
N GLU A 114 10.47 -9.45 -42.32
CA GLU A 114 11.57 -10.34 -42.72
C GLU A 114 12.93 -9.94 -42.07
N GLN A 115 12.90 -9.28 -40.91
CA GLN A 115 14.09 -8.74 -40.23
C GLN A 115 14.39 -9.46 -38.90
N PRO A 116 15.03 -10.65 -38.94
CA PRO A 116 15.30 -11.45 -37.74
C PRO A 116 16.20 -10.74 -36.72
N GLN A 117 17.18 -9.95 -37.17
CA GLN A 117 18.12 -9.24 -36.30
C GLN A 117 17.41 -8.15 -35.47
N THR A 118 16.48 -7.42 -36.08
CA THR A 118 15.68 -6.38 -35.41
C THR A 118 14.79 -7.02 -34.33
N ALA A 119 14.15 -8.16 -34.62
CA ALA A 119 13.36 -8.89 -33.65
C ALA A 119 14.20 -9.32 -32.44
N GLN A 120 15.38 -9.90 -32.65
CA GLN A 120 16.26 -10.32 -31.55
C GLN A 120 16.76 -9.14 -30.70
N THR A 121 17.05 -8.00 -31.35
CA THR A 121 17.46 -6.77 -30.65
C THR A 121 16.34 -6.24 -29.75
N LEU A 122 15.09 -6.28 -30.23
CA LEU A 122 13.92 -5.89 -29.44
C LEU A 122 13.64 -6.87 -28.28
N LYS A 123 13.86 -8.18 -28.48
CA LYS A 123 13.79 -9.16 -27.38
C LYS A 123 14.81 -8.86 -26.28
N LEU A 124 16.06 -8.50 -26.62
CA LEU A 124 17.06 -8.07 -25.65
C LEU A 124 16.66 -6.78 -24.96
N ALA A 125 16.22 -5.76 -25.71
CA ALA A 125 15.77 -4.50 -25.14
C ALA A 125 14.61 -4.71 -24.15
N PHE A 126 13.66 -5.59 -24.49
CA PHE A 126 12.58 -6.00 -23.60
C PHE A 126 13.11 -6.64 -22.31
N LEU A 127 14.07 -7.57 -22.40
CA LEU A 127 14.70 -8.19 -21.22
C LEU A 127 15.30 -7.14 -20.27
N PHE A 128 16.09 -6.21 -20.82
CA PHE A 128 16.72 -5.16 -20.01
C PHE A 128 15.67 -4.23 -19.37
N ALA A 129 14.69 -3.78 -20.16
CA ALA A 129 13.62 -2.94 -19.64
C ALA A 129 12.79 -3.66 -18.56
N PHE A 130 12.48 -4.94 -18.76
CA PHE A 130 11.80 -5.76 -17.78
C PHE A 130 12.63 -5.89 -16.50
N ALA A 131 13.93 -6.17 -16.59
CA ALA A 131 14.80 -6.29 -15.42
C ALA A 131 14.84 -5.00 -14.59
N VAL A 132 14.91 -3.84 -15.25
CA VAL A 132 14.85 -2.52 -14.59
C VAL A 132 13.50 -2.32 -13.89
N GLN A 133 12.39 -2.62 -14.59
CA GLN A 133 11.04 -2.49 -14.06
C GLN A 133 10.78 -3.45 -12.89
N PHE A 134 11.29 -4.68 -12.99
CA PHE A 134 11.23 -5.71 -11.96
C PHE A 134 12.00 -5.27 -10.72
N TYR A 135 13.24 -4.81 -10.88
CA TYR A 135 14.05 -4.31 -9.77
C TYR A 135 13.40 -3.11 -9.10
N ARG A 136 12.89 -2.15 -9.87
CA ARG A 136 12.15 -0.98 -9.36
C ARG A 136 10.95 -1.41 -8.52
N SER A 137 10.16 -2.34 -9.05
CA SER A 137 8.98 -2.87 -8.35
C SER A 137 9.41 -3.57 -7.06
N TYR A 138 10.34 -4.51 -7.14
CA TYR A 138 10.89 -5.20 -5.97
C TYR A 138 11.45 -4.24 -4.91
N TRP A 139 12.21 -3.22 -5.33
CA TRP A 139 12.77 -2.21 -4.44
C TRP A 139 11.67 -1.44 -3.70
N LEU A 140 10.63 -1.02 -4.42
CA LEU A 140 9.47 -0.33 -3.84
C LEU A 140 8.76 -1.25 -2.83
N LEU A 141 8.49 -2.50 -3.22
CA LEU A 141 7.82 -3.48 -2.38
C LEU A 141 8.63 -3.77 -1.11
N LYS A 142 9.93 -4.05 -1.25
CA LYS A 142 10.82 -4.41 -0.14
C LYS A 142 10.97 -3.29 0.88
N ARG A 143 11.02 -2.04 0.43
CA ARG A 143 11.34 -0.89 1.28
C ARG A 143 10.11 -0.21 1.87
N HIS A 144 8.95 -0.35 1.23
CA HIS A 144 7.78 0.45 1.57
C HIS A 144 6.49 -0.37 1.79
N ILE A 145 6.52 -1.71 1.72
CA ILE A 145 5.39 -2.55 2.16
C ILE A 145 5.59 -2.99 3.62
N ALA A 146 4.51 -2.99 4.40
CA ALA A 146 4.46 -3.52 5.76
C ALA A 146 4.98 -4.98 5.81
N THR A 147 6.04 -5.22 6.57
CA THR A 147 6.76 -6.51 6.53
C THR A 147 6.02 -7.65 7.21
N ARG A 148 4.97 -7.39 8.02
CA ARG A 148 4.29 -8.43 8.82
C ARG A 148 2.79 -8.63 8.58
N LEU A 149 2.29 -8.35 7.38
CA LEU A 149 1.15 -9.16 6.90
C LEU A 149 1.74 -10.51 6.45
N PRO A 150 1.38 -11.65 7.09
CA PRO A 150 2.00 -12.94 6.84
C PRO A 150 2.01 -13.32 5.35
N SER A 151 1.10 -12.78 4.55
CA SER A 151 0.93 -13.09 3.13
C SER A 151 1.91 -12.43 2.15
N PHE A 152 2.60 -11.31 2.44
CA PHE A 152 3.34 -10.57 1.39
C PHE A 152 4.67 -9.89 1.78
N GLY A 153 5.03 -9.80 3.06
CA GLY A 153 6.31 -9.22 3.50
C GLY A 153 7.43 -10.25 3.73
N GLY A 154 8.66 -9.77 3.92
CA GLY A 154 9.80 -10.58 4.36
C GLY A 154 10.14 -11.77 3.44
N ARG A 155 10.36 -12.96 4.01
CA ARG A 155 10.73 -14.19 3.27
C ARG A 155 9.73 -14.54 2.16
N ARG A 156 8.43 -14.24 2.32
CA ARG A 156 7.42 -14.51 1.29
C ARG A 156 7.53 -13.56 0.09
N LEU A 157 7.93 -12.31 0.30
CA LEU A 157 8.25 -11.40 -0.81
C LEU A 157 9.42 -11.96 -1.63
N THR A 158 10.50 -12.36 -0.95
CA THR A 158 11.67 -12.96 -1.61
C THR A 158 11.30 -14.24 -2.36
N GLY A 159 10.51 -15.14 -1.75
CA GLY A 159 10.02 -16.35 -2.40
C GLY A 159 9.17 -16.06 -3.64
N ARG A 160 8.23 -15.10 -3.55
CA ARG A 160 7.42 -14.65 -4.70
C ARG A 160 8.31 -14.08 -5.81
N THR A 161 9.26 -13.22 -5.47
CA THR A 161 10.21 -12.62 -6.43
C THR A 161 11.04 -13.69 -7.13
N LEU A 162 11.51 -14.72 -6.41
CA LEU A 162 12.22 -15.85 -7.00
C LEU A 162 11.34 -16.66 -7.95
N ILE A 163 10.11 -16.99 -7.54
CA ILE A 163 9.15 -17.72 -8.39
C ILE A 163 8.88 -16.94 -9.69
N ILE A 164 8.61 -15.63 -9.58
CA ILE A 164 8.37 -14.78 -10.75
C ILE A 164 9.60 -14.74 -11.65
N ALA A 165 10.80 -14.57 -11.07
CA ALA A 165 12.04 -14.57 -11.84
C ALA A 165 12.25 -15.90 -12.57
N SER A 166 12.02 -17.04 -11.91
CA SER A 166 12.13 -18.37 -12.55
C SER A 166 11.14 -18.56 -13.68
N ILE A 167 9.87 -18.20 -13.48
CA ILE A 167 8.82 -18.30 -14.52
C ILE A 167 9.18 -17.40 -15.71
N PHE A 168 9.58 -16.16 -15.44
CA PHE A 168 10.00 -15.22 -16.48
C PHE A 168 11.21 -15.73 -17.25
N THR A 169 12.24 -16.25 -16.57
CA THR A 169 13.45 -16.78 -17.20
C THR A 169 13.12 -17.95 -18.13
N LEU A 170 12.34 -18.92 -17.65
CA LEU A 170 11.94 -20.07 -18.46
C LEU A 170 11.15 -19.65 -19.71
N TRP A 171 10.18 -18.76 -19.53
CA TRP A 171 9.42 -18.22 -20.65
C TRP A 171 10.27 -17.38 -21.60
N PHE A 172 11.19 -16.55 -21.09
CA PHE A 172 12.04 -15.72 -21.94
C PHE A 172 13.01 -16.58 -22.76
N ILE A 173 13.55 -17.67 -22.21
CA ILE A 173 14.36 -18.63 -22.97
C ILE A 173 13.54 -19.25 -24.10
N TYR A 174 12.29 -19.65 -23.82
CA TYR A 174 11.37 -20.12 -24.87
C TYR A 174 11.14 -19.03 -25.94
N PHE A 175 10.78 -17.82 -25.51
CA PHE A 175 10.53 -16.68 -26.41
C PHE A 175 11.75 -16.29 -27.25
N TRP A 176 12.95 -16.37 -26.68
CA TRP A 176 14.23 -16.11 -27.35
C TRP A 176 14.46 -17.09 -28.50
N ASN A 177 14.25 -18.37 -28.24
CA ASN A 177 14.48 -19.47 -29.17
C ASN A 177 13.40 -19.62 -30.25
N LEU A 178 12.29 -18.90 -30.16
CA LEU A 178 11.29 -18.90 -31.22
C LEU A 178 11.89 -18.36 -32.53
N PRO A 179 11.65 -19.05 -33.67
CA PRO A 179 12.19 -18.65 -34.96
C PRO A 179 11.66 -17.28 -35.36
N ALA A 180 12.39 -16.60 -36.24
CA ALA A 180 11.97 -15.32 -36.83
C ALA A 180 10.89 -15.54 -37.89
N GLN A 181 9.75 -16.05 -37.45
CA GLN A 181 8.53 -16.21 -38.22
C GLN A 181 7.41 -15.46 -37.50
N PRO A 182 6.34 -15.06 -38.21
CA PRO A 182 5.18 -14.43 -37.59
C PRO A 182 4.66 -15.26 -36.43
N PHE A 183 4.56 -14.67 -35.25
CA PHE A 183 4.00 -15.37 -34.09
C PHE A 183 2.54 -15.76 -34.35
N SER A 184 2.20 -16.99 -33.99
CA SER A 184 0.80 -17.42 -33.95
C SER A 184 0.01 -16.62 -32.91
N LEU A 185 -1.30 -16.44 -33.13
CA LEU A 185 -2.17 -15.72 -32.20
C LEU A 185 -2.10 -16.28 -30.77
N SER A 186 -2.00 -17.60 -30.62
CA SER A 186 -1.87 -18.25 -29.32
C SER A 186 -0.55 -17.93 -28.63
N GLN A 187 0.55 -17.77 -29.36
CA GLN A 187 1.83 -17.34 -28.81
C GLN A 187 1.78 -15.88 -28.32
N ILE A 188 1.12 -15.00 -29.08
CA ILE A 188 0.93 -13.59 -28.71
C ILE A 188 0.06 -13.49 -27.45
N VAL A 189 -1.12 -14.13 -27.46
CA VAL A 189 -2.04 -14.13 -26.31
C VAL A 189 -1.39 -14.78 -25.09
N GLY A 190 -0.78 -15.96 -25.24
CA GLY A 190 -0.17 -16.70 -24.14
C GLY A 190 0.97 -15.93 -23.48
N SER A 191 1.85 -15.34 -24.29
CA SER A 191 2.94 -14.50 -23.81
C SER A 191 2.44 -13.20 -23.18
N GLY A 192 1.41 -12.58 -23.77
CA GLY A 192 0.78 -11.39 -23.22
C GLY A 192 0.09 -11.65 -21.87
N LEU A 193 -0.64 -12.77 -21.74
CA LEU A 193 -1.26 -13.19 -20.48
C LEU A 193 -0.20 -13.46 -19.41
N LEU A 194 0.87 -14.18 -19.77
CA LEU A 194 1.95 -14.44 -18.82
C LEU A 194 2.59 -13.14 -18.34
N TYR A 195 2.92 -12.23 -19.26
CA TYR A 195 3.47 -10.92 -18.92
C TYR A 195 2.50 -10.11 -18.04
N PHE A 196 1.21 -10.09 -18.37
CA PHE A 196 0.16 -9.47 -17.56
C PHE A 196 0.13 -10.02 -16.13
N PHE A 197 0.13 -11.35 -15.95
CA PHE A 197 0.12 -11.97 -14.63
C PHE A 197 1.41 -11.68 -13.85
N ILE A 198 2.58 -11.70 -14.52
CA ILE A 198 3.86 -11.33 -13.92
C ILE A 198 3.80 -9.89 -13.41
N SER A 199 3.38 -8.94 -14.25
CA SER A 199 3.25 -7.52 -13.87
C SER A 199 2.26 -7.35 -12.72
N ALA A 200 1.10 -8.02 -12.76
CA ALA A 200 0.12 -8.02 -11.67
C ALA A 200 0.71 -8.49 -10.33
N MET A 201 1.54 -9.54 -10.36
CA MET A 201 2.17 -10.10 -9.15
C MET A 201 3.33 -9.25 -8.61
N LEU A 202 3.86 -8.31 -9.39
CA LEU A 202 4.92 -7.37 -8.98
C LEU A 202 4.40 -6.12 -8.25
N HIS A 203 3.08 -6.02 -8.05
CA HIS A 203 2.47 -4.88 -7.36
C HIS A 203 2.12 -5.15 -5.90
N PRO A 204 2.00 -4.09 -5.07
CA PRO A 204 1.39 -4.20 -3.76
C PRO A 204 -0.05 -4.69 -3.93
N LEU A 205 -0.47 -5.60 -3.05
CA LEU A 205 -1.88 -5.94 -3.00
C LEU A 205 -2.69 -4.74 -2.52
N PRO A 206 -3.96 -4.65 -2.95
CA PRO A 206 -4.90 -3.76 -2.29
C PRO A 206 -4.96 -4.08 -0.78
N THR A 207 -5.13 -3.07 0.09
CA THR A 207 -5.37 -3.30 1.52
C THR A 207 -6.70 -4.02 1.70
N ARG A 208 -6.93 -4.55 2.91
CA ARG A 208 -8.19 -5.20 3.29
C ARG A 208 -9.42 -4.28 3.18
N TYR A 209 -9.22 -2.99 2.90
CA TYR A 209 -10.27 -1.99 2.61
C TYR A 209 -10.49 -1.75 1.11
N SER A 210 -9.69 -2.37 0.25
CA SER A 210 -10.01 -2.46 -1.16
C SER A 210 -11.22 -3.35 -1.39
N LEU A 211 -12.07 -2.87 -2.28
CA LEU A 211 -13.42 -3.35 -2.57
C LEU A 211 -13.54 -4.85 -2.94
N THR A 212 -12.47 -5.64 -3.02
CA THR A 212 -12.51 -6.96 -3.68
C THR A 212 -12.03 -8.18 -2.89
N ARG A 213 -11.42 -8.10 -1.70
CA ARG A 213 -11.21 -9.30 -0.83
C ARG A 213 -11.12 -8.99 0.66
N PRO A 214 -12.13 -9.34 1.49
CA PRO A 214 -11.96 -9.38 2.93
C PRO A 214 -11.01 -10.53 3.31
N GLY A 215 -9.91 -10.22 3.99
CA GLY A 215 -9.05 -11.25 4.59
C GLY A 215 -9.86 -12.16 5.54
N ARG A 216 -9.49 -13.45 5.59
CA ARG A 216 -10.17 -14.48 6.40
C ARG A 216 -10.40 -14.02 7.85
N PRO A 217 -11.58 -14.29 8.45
CA PRO A 217 -12.01 -13.73 9.73
C PRO A 217 -11.27 -14.24 10.98
N ILE A 218 -10.59 -15.38 10.90
CA ILE A 218 -10.15 -16.12 12.10
C ILE A 218 -8.92 -15.49 12.79
N ALA A 219 -8.18 -14.59 12.13
CA ALA A 219 -7.08 -13.82 12.75
C ALA A 219 -7.47 -12.37 13.16
N ARG A 220 -8.74 -11.97 12.98
CA ARG A 220 -9.17 -10.57 13.14
C ARG A 220 -9.09 -10.06 14.57
N ALA A 221 -9.42 -10.88 15.57
CA ALA A 221 -9.46 -10.42 16.96
C ALA A 221 -8.07 -10.32 17.60
N ASN A 222 -7.08 -11.12 17.18
CA ASN A 222 -5.77 -11.14 17.82
C ASN A 222 -4.81 -10.08 17.27
N PHE A 223 -4.95 -9.68 16.00
CA PHE A 223 -4.08 -8.66 15.41
C PHE A 223 -4.26 -7.27 16.06
N PHE A 224 -5.47 -6.99 16.57
CA PHE A 224 -5.81 -5.70 17.19
C PHE A 224 -5.65 -5.67 18.72
N LYS A 225 -5.07 -6.72 19.30
CA LYS A 225 -4.77 -6.78 20.72
C LYS A 225 -3.39 -6.22 21.01
N VAL A 226 -3.22 -5.79 22.26
CA VAL A 226 -1.89 -5.48 22.79
C VAL A 226 -1.25 -6.78 23.25
N GLU A 227 -0.13 -7.15 22.66
CA GLU A 227 0.68 -8.31 23.03
C GLU A 227 1.80 -7.86 23.97
N VAL A 228 1.87 -8.43 25.17
CA VAL A 228 3.06 -8.29 26.04
C VAL A 228 4.11 -9.27 25.54
N ILE A 229 5.31 -8.77 25.27
CA ILE A 229 6.44 -9.52 24.70
C ILE A 229 7.61 -9.55 25.66
N ASN A 230 8.46 -10.56 25.54
CA ASN A 230 9.67 -10.68 26.37
C ASN A 230 10.81 -9.81 25.80
N SER A 231 11.84 -9.50 26.60
CA SER A 231 12.98 -8.67 26.16
C SER A 231 13.71 -9.26 24.94
N GLU A 232 13.98 -10.56 24.92
CA GLU A 232 14.60 -11.24 23.76
C GLU A 232 13.77 -11.07 22.48
N GLN A 233 12.44 -11.10 22.61
CA GLN A 233 11.55 -10.87 21.47
C GLN A 233 11.62 -9.43 21.01
N LEU A 234 11.63 -8.46 21.93
CA LEU A 234 11.78 -7.04 21.61
C LEU A 234 13.12 -6.77 20.91
N ASP A 235 14.23 -7.31 21.42
CA ASP A 235 15.58 -7.11 20.88
C ASP A 235 15.73 -7.69 19.46
N SER A 236 14.95 -8.72 19.13
CA SER A 236 14.88 -9.27 17.77
C SER A 236 14.15 -8.35 16.77
N LEU A 237 13.44 -7.32 17.24
CA LEU A 237 12.65 -6.42 16.42
C LEU A 237 13.48 -5.22 15.95
N PRO A 238 13.29 -4.77 14.70
CA PRO A 238 14.10 -3.69 14.16
C PRO A 238 13.84 -2.38 14.91
N GLY A 239 14.92 -1.66 15.21
CA GLY A 239 14.87 -0.37 15.92
C GLY A 239 14.75 -0.49 17.44
N ALA A 240 14.54 -1.67 18.02
CA ALA A 240 14.43 -1.84 19.47
C ALA A 240 15.69 -1.39 20.24
N ALA A 241 16.87 -1.63 19.66
CA ALA A 241 18.16 -1.19 20.20
C ALA A 241 18.32 0.34 20.31
N GLU A 242 17.44 1.12 19.67
CA GLU A 242 17.47 2.58 19.76
C GLU A 242 16.75 3.11 21.02
N ILE A 243 16.02 2.27 21.77
CA ILE A 243 15.47 2.65 23.09
C ILE A 243 16.61 2.64 24.10
N ASN A 244 17.26 3.79 24.28
CA ASN A 244 18.42 3.97 25.14
C ASN A 244 18.13 4.84 26.37
N ASP A 245 19.06 4.86 27.31
CA ASP A 245 18.94 5.63 28.56
C ASP A 245 18.76 7.13 28.32
N ILE A 246 19.30 7.66 27.22
CA ILE A 246 19.16 9.08 26.84
C ILE A 246 17.70 9.43 26.53
N LEU A 247 17.00 8.57 25.80
CA LEU A 247 15.57 8.77 25.50
C LEU A 247 14.69 8.60 26.73
N LEU A 248 15.10 7.73 27.66
CA LEU A 248 14.38 7.45 28.90
C LEU A 248 14.59 8.54 29.97
N GLN A 249 15.75 9.19 29.98
CA GLN A 249 16.19 10.12 31.03
C GLN A 249 15.11 11.16 31.44
N PRO A 250 14.41 11.85 30.51
CA PRO A 250 13.39 12.84 30.88
C PRO A 250 12.20 12.23 31.62
N PHE A 251 11.86 10.98 31.30
CA PHE A 251 10.71 10.28 31.86
C PHE A 251 11.06 9.56 33.15
N THR A 252 12.28 9.01 33.26
CA THR A 252 12.79 8.46 34.52
C THR A 252 12.95 9.56 35.58
N ALA A 253 13.37 10.77 35.18
CA ALA A 253 13.43 11.93 36.07
C ALA A 253 12.04 12.38 36.56
N ALA A 254 10.98 12.05 35.80
CA ALA A 254 9.58 12.28 36.17
C ALA A 254 8.91 11.05 36.82
N ASN A 255 9.70 10.12 37.36
CA ASN A 255 9.25 8.92 38.08
C ASN A 255 8.37 7.95 37.26
N PHE A 256 8.57 7.87 35.94
CA PHE A 256 7.91 6.83 35.16
C PHE A 256 8.53 5.45 35.45
N ARG A 257 7.68 4.47 35.78
CA ARG A 257 8.07 3.06 35.98
C ARG A 257 7.81 2.24 34.73
N HIS A 258 8.73 1.35 34.38
CA HIS A 258 8.50 0.37 33.32
C HIS A 258 7.38 -0.59 33.72
N LEU A 259 6.43 -0.82 32.81
CA LEU A 259 5.35 -1.79 33.00
C LEU A 259 5.62 -3.08 32.23
N ALA A 260 5.85 -2.96 30.92
CA ALA A 260 6.01 -4.11 30.04
C ALA A 260 6.63 -3.70 28.70
N ASN A 261 7.24 -4.66 28.03
CA ASN A 261 7.52 -4.56 26.61
C ASN A 261 6.26 -4.99 25.85
N ILE A 262 5.84 -4.17 24.89
CA ILE A 262 4.59 -4.39 24.19
C ILE A 262 4.78 -4.40 22.68
N ARG A 263 3.82 -5.03 22.02
CA ARG A 263 3.58 -4.96 20.60
C ARG A 263 2.10 -4.71 20.38
N MET A 264 1.77 -3.72 19.55
CA MET A 264 0.39 -3.34 19.32
C MET A 264 0.20 -2.77 17.91
N PRO A 265 -1.04 -2.66 17.41
CA PRO A 265 -1.36 -1.81 16.28
C PRO A 265 -0.98 -0.35 16.54
N LEU A 266 -0.52 0.34 15.51
CA LEU A 266 -0.36 1.79 15.54
C LEU A 266 -1.72 2.48 15.69
N ILE A 267 -1.81 3.45 16.60
CA ILE A 267 -3.08 4.14 16.88
C ILE A 267 -3.60 4.89 15.65
N GLU A 268 -2.72 5.59 14.92
CA GLU A 268 -3.10 6.35 13.73
C GLU A 268 -3.29 5.50 12.48
N LEU A 269 -2.61 4.36 12.43
CA LEU A 269 -2.59 3.44 11.29
C LEU A 269 -2.73 2.00 11.81
N PRO A 270 -3.92 1.58 12.27
CA PRO A 270 -4.12 0.29 12.95
C PRO A 270 -3.77 -0.96 12.13
N LEU A 271 -3.46 -0.80 10.84
CA LEU A 271 -2.98 -1.86 9.96
C LEU A 271 -1.47 -2.13 10.09
N PHE A 272 -0.73 -1.19 10.66
CA PHE A 272 0.70 -1.30 10.93
C PHE A 272 0.91 -1.58 12.40
N GLN A 273 2.03 -2.20 12.72
CA GLN A 273 2.39 -2.47 14.11
C GLN A 273 3.50 -1.56 14.61
N CYS A 274 3.48 -1.37 15.92
CA CYS A 274 4.55 -0.81 16.70
C CYS A 274 4.92 -1.76 17.83
N TRP A 275 6.15 -1.61 18.32
CA TRP A 275 6.70 -2.38 19.42
C TRP A 275 7.66 -1.52 20.21
N GLY A 276 7.80 -1.80 21.49
CA GLY A 276 8.69 -1.07 22.35
C GLY A 276 8.31 -1.22 23.80
N GLN A 277 8.49 -0.15 24.57
CA GLN A 277 8.32 -0.17 26.02
C GLN A 277 7.14 0.69 26.44
N ALA A 278 6.34 0.17 27.37
CA ALA A 278 5.29 0.91 28.05
C ALA A 278 5.75 1.24 29.47
N HIS A 279 5.60 2.51 29.85
CA HIS A 279 5.95 3.04 31.15
C HIS A 279 4.77 3.82 31.72
N LEU A 280 4.59 3.80 33.04
CA LEU A 280 3.49 4.46 33.72
C LEU A 280 4.01 5.49 34.72
N ALA A 281 3.42 6.68 34.72
CA ALA A 281 3.72 7.69 35.71
C ALA A 281 3.39 7.23 37.15
N GLU A 282 4.05 7.82 38.13
CA GLU A 282 3.83 7.54 39.56
C GLU A 282 2.38 7.80 40.00
N ASP A 283 1.74 8.82 39.44
CA ASP A 283 0.33 9.15 39.69
C ASP A 283 -0.67 8.21 39.00
N GLU A 284 -0.17 7.25 38.22
CA GLU A 284 -0.91 6.27 37.43
C GLU A 284 -1.85 6.85 36.36
N LYS A 285 -1.79 8.16 36.10
CA LYS A 285 -2.70 8.86 35.16
C LYS A 285 -2.16 8.97 33.74
N THR A 286 -0.85 8.75 33.57
CA THR A 286 -0.17 8.94 32.28
C THR A 286 0.59 7.69 31.87
N LEU A 287 0.25 7.15 30.72
CA LEU A 287 0.94 6.04 30.08
C LEU A 287 1.87 6.58 28.99
N LEU A 288 3.16 6.32 29.14
CA LEU A 288 4.18 6.58 28.14
C LEU A 288 4.44 5.33 27.31
N LEU A 289 4.39 5.47 25.99
CA LEU A 289 4.79 4.46 25.04
C LEU A 289 6.02 4.96 24.27
N LEU A 290 7.12 4.21 24.38
CA LEU A 290 8.32 4.38 23.57
C LEU A 290 8.32 3.31 22.49
N LEU A 291 7.98 3.69 21.27
CA LEU A 291 7.60 2.76 20.21
C LEU A 291 8.48 2.93 18.98
N ALA A 292 9.12 1.84 18.54
CA ALA A 292 9.50 1.69 17.15
C ALA A 292 8.28 1.25 16.35
N CYS A 293 8.22 1.61 15.07
CA CYS A 293 7.08 1.24 14.22
C CYS A 293 7.51 0.78 12.82
N GLU A 294 6.64 0.03 12.15
CA GLU A 294 6.90 -0.43 10.79
C GLU A 294 7.06 0.71 9.75
N PRO A 295 6.22 1.77 9.75
CA PRO A 295 6.24 2.75 8.67
C PRO A 295 7.35 3.81 8.79
N HIS A 296 7.89 4.06 9.98
CA HIS A 296 8.86 5.13 10.22
C HIS A 296 10.06 4.67 11.03
N LYS A 297 11.22 5.27 10.74
CA LYS A 297 12.47 4.91 11.41
C LYS A 297 12.63 5.65 12.73
N GLY A 298 13.12 4.90 13.72
CA GLY A 298 13.52 5.33 15.05
C GLY A 298 12.39 5.33 16.07
N ILE A 299 12.76 5.62 17.32
CA ILE A 299 11.83 5.56 18.45
C ILE A 299 10.93 6.80 18.49
N HIS A 300 9.67 6.54 18.79
CA HIS A 300 8.59 7.50 18.90
C HIS A 300 8.06 7.54 20.33
N ARG A 301 7.71 8.74 20.78
CA ARG A 301 7.21 9.00 22.14
C ARG A 301 5.74 9.33 22.04
N CYS A 302 4.91 8.55 22.72
CA CYS A 302 3.47 8.76 22.78
C CYS A 302 3.00 8.72 24.23
N LEU A 303 2.39 9.80 24.69
CA LEU A 303 1.79 9.93 26.02
C LEU A 303 0.27 9.85 25.91
N ILE A 304 -0.34 9.07 26.81
CA ILE A 304 -1.77 8.79 26.82
C ILE A 304 -2.33 9.00 28.23
N SER A 305 -3.42 9.75 28.33
CA SER A 305 -4.24 9.90 29.53
C SER A 305 -5.72 9.82 29.18
N GLN A 306 -6.57 9.60 30.19
CA GLN A 306 -8.02 9.59 30.03
C GLN A 306 -8.68 10.62 30.95
N ILE A 307 -9.58 11.42 30.40
CA ILE A 307 -10.35 12.43 31.14
C ILE A 307 -11.80 12.39 30.68
N ALA A 308 -12.73 12.17 31.62
CA ALA A 308 -14.17 12.22 31.37
C ALA A 308 -14.62 11.36 30.17
N GLY A 309 -14.01 10.18 29.99
CA GLY A 309 -14.31 9.27 28.88
C GLY A 309 -13.64 9.62 27.53
N GLN A 310 -12.82 10.68 27.47
CA GLN A 310 -12.02 11.05 26.31
C GLN A 310 -10.54 10.68 26.51
N TYR A 311 -9.91 10.12 25.48
CA TYR A 311 -8.48 9.83 25.48
C TYR A 311 -7.68 11.02 24.94
N LEU A 312 -6.72 11.49 25.72
CA LEU A 312 -5.77 12.50 25.30
C LEU A 312 -4.49 11.80 24.83
N ILE A 313 -4.07 12.09 23.61
CA ILE A 313 -2.85 11.54 23.03
C ILE A 313 -1.94 12.70 22.63
N THR A 314 -0.72 12.73 23.14
CA THR A 314 0.36 13.63 22.68
C THR A 314 1.50 12.78 22.17
N THR A 315 1.89 12.96 20.91
CA THR A 315 2.90 12.10 20.28
C THR A 315 3.79 12.90 19.34
N ASP A 316 5.06 12.51 19.26
CA ASP A 316 6.02 13.05 18.27
C ASP A 316 6.00 12.29 16.94
N PHE A 317 5.10 11.32 16.87
CA PHE A 317 4.88 10.47 15.74
C PHE A 317 3.48 10.67 15.26
N GLY A 318 3.35 10.97 13.97
CA GLY A 318 2.14 10.64 13.27
C GLY A 318 1.91 11.28 11.92
N ALA A 319 0.90 10.76 11.22
CA ALA A 319 0.44 11.33 9.96
C ALA A 319 -0.40 12.58 10.23
N GLN A 320 0.04 13.75 9.74
CA GLN A 320 -0.72 15.01 9.84
C GLN A 320 -2.16 14.92 9.27
N GLN A 321 -2.43 13.91 8.45
CA GLN A 321 -3.73 13.66 7.82
C GLN A 321 -4.58 12.62 8.56
N ALA A 322 -4.09 12.01 9.64
CA ALA A 322 -4.84 11.04 10.42
C ALA A 322 -6.05 11.69 11.07
N LYS A 323 -7.21 11.06 10.93
CA LYS A 323 -8.47 11.50 11.56
C LYS A 323 -8.82 10.57 12.70
N PHE A 324 -9.33 11.14 13.77
CA PHE A 324 -9.71 10.43 14.97
C PHE A 324 -11.19 10.66 15.32
N PRO A 325 -11.85 9.69 15.98
CA PRO A 325 -13.16 9.92 16.58
C PRO A 325 -13.09 11.02 17.63
N GLY A 326 -14.23 11.68 17.91
CA GLY A 326 -14.31 12.74 18.92
C GLY A 326 -13.93 12.32 20.34
N SER A 327 -13.94 11.01 20.63
CA SER A 327 -13.44 10.40 21.87
C SER A 327 -11.92 10.44 22.01
N ILE A 328 -11.18 10.88 20.99
CA ILE A 328 -9.71 10.98 21.00
C ILE A 328 -9.29 12.41 20.67
N SER A 329 -8.65 13.08 21.63
CA SER A 329 -8.00 14.36 21.43
C SER A 329 -6.53 14.13 21.11
N TYR A 330 -6.16 14.31 19.84
CA TYR A 330 -4.83 13.99 19.33
C TYR A 330 -3.98 15.24 19.09
N GLN A 331 -2.76 15.26 19.61
CA GLN A 331 -1.78 16.33 19.40
C GLN A 331 -0.47 15.77 18.87
N LEU A 332 -0.06 16.24 17.69
CA LEU A 332 1.22 15.91 17.08
C LEU A 332 2.26 16.99 17.41
N THR A 333 3.42 16.57 17.92
CA THR A 333 4.56 17.45 18.21
C THR A 333 5.71 17.21 17.22
N ASP A 334 6.58 18.20 16.99
CA ASP A 334 7.78 17.98 16.18
C ASP A 334 8.71 16.98 16.89
N ARG A 335 9.29 16.05 16.12
CA ARG A 335 10.26 15.08 16.61
C ARG A 335 11.49 15.72 17.25
N LYS A 336 11.87 16.94 16.84
CA LYS A 336 12.98 17.68 17.45
C LYS A 336 12.70 18.17 18.88
N THR A 337 11.44 18.13 19.31
CA THR A 337 11.03 18.55 20.65
C THR A 337 11.64 17.63 21.71
N SER A 338 12.16 18.21 22.79
CA SER A 338 12.73 17.43 23.90
C SER A 338 11.66 16.60 24.63
N GLY A 339 12.08 15.53 25.31
CA GLY A 339 11.15 14.67 26.05
C GLY A 339 10.43 15.42 27.17
N GLU A 340 11.15 16.30 27.87
CA GLU A 340 10.62 17.17 28.92
C GLU A 340 9.52 18.10 28.38
N GLU A 341 9.72 18.68 27.20
CA GLU A 341 8.76 19.60 26.62
C GLU A 341 7.49 18.87 26.15
N ILE A 342 7.63 17.68 25.57
CA ILE A 342 6.47 16.83 25.22
C ILE A 342 5.69 16.44 26.47
N LEU A 343 6.38 16.06 27.55
CA LEU A 343 5.74 15.73 28.82
C LEU A 343 4.99 16.93 29.39
N ARG A 344 5.63 18.11 29.42
CA ARG A 344 5.01 19.37 29.87
C ARG A 344 3.77 19.71 29.06
N GLN A 345 3.83 19.60 27.74
CA GLN A 345 2.69 19.85 26.85
C GLN A 345 1.54 18.87 27.11
N HIS A 346 1.84 17.60 27.39
CA HIS A 346 0.84 16.61 27.75
C HIS A 346 0.22 16.91 29.12
N GLN A 347 1.03 17.19 30.14
CA GLN A 347 0.57 17.53 31.48
C GLN A 347 -0.32 18.78 31.53
N ASN A 348 -0.04 19.78 30.69
CA ASN A 348 -0.88 20.98 30.57
C ASN A 348 -2.31 20.67 30.07
N ARG A 349 -2.52 19.50 29.45
CA ARG A 349 -3.84 19.03 28.99
C ARG A 349 -4.55 18.18 30.04
N ILE A 350 -3.84 17.77 31.10
CA ILE A 350 -4.36 16.92 32.15
C ILE A 350 -4.95 17.79 33.27
N THR A 351 -6.13 17.43 33.74
CA THR A 351 -6.77 18.01 34.92
C THR A 351 -6.69 17.05 36.10
N ALA A 352 -6.93 17.54 37.33
CA ALA A 352 -6.92 16.71 38.54
C ALA A 352 -7.88 15.50 38.47
N THR A 353 -8.91 15.59 37.63
CA THR A 353 -9.97 14.60 37.39
C THR A 353 -9.59 13.50 36.39
N ALA A 354 -8.33 13.37 36.00
CA ALA A 354 -7.90 12.30 35.11
C ALA A 354 -7.99 10.91 35.79
N ASP A 355 -8.45 9.93 35.01
CA ASP A 355 -8.65 8.56 35.46
C ASP A 355 -7.31 7.84 35.61
N SER A 356 -7.21 6.94 36.60
CA SER A 356 -6.05 6.05 36.73
C SER A 356 -6.08 4.95 35.67
N LEU A 357 -4.95 4.73 35.01
CA LEU A 357 -4.75 3.73 33.96
C LEU A 357 -4.16 2.41 34.48
N SER A 358 -3.81 2.32 35.78
CA SER A 358 -3.02 1.20 36.33
C SER A 358 -3.72 -0.15 36.31
N ASN A 359 -5.04 -0.17 36.50
CA ASN A 359 -5.78 -1.41 36.65
C ASN A 359 -5.90 -2.19 35.33
N GLN A 360 -5.92 -1.51 34.16
CA GLN A 360 -6.12 -2.14 32.85
C GLN A 360 -5.49 -1.35 31.67
N PRO A 361 -4.18 -1.03 31.68
CA PRO A 361 -3.56 -0.17 30.67
C PRO A 361 -3.73 -0.71 29.25
N TRP A 362 -3.69 -2.03 29.09
CA TRP A 362 -3.89 -2.69 27.79
C TRP A 362 -5.31 -2.54 27.26
N GLN A 363 -6.32 -2.58 28.13
CA GLN A 363 -7.70 -2.43 27.70
C GLN A 363 -7.99 -1.01 27.23
N HIS A 364 -7.37 0.00 27.84
CA HIS A 364 -7.42 1.38 27.35
C HIS A 364 -6.83 1.51 25.95
N LEU A 365 -5.65 0.93 25.70
CA LEU A 365 -5.03 0.92 24.38
C LEU A 365 -5.90 0.17 23.34
N GLU A 366 -6.44 -1.00 23.71
CA GLU A 366 -7.35 -1.74 22.84
C GLU A 366 -8.65 -0.98 22.58
N ALA A 367 -9.19 -0.25 23.57
CA ALA A 367 -10.38 0.58 23.41
C ALA A 367 -10.13 1.73 22.43
N ILE A 368 -8.97 2.39 22.53
CA ILE A 368 -8.51 3.40 21.56
C ILE A 368 -8.47 2.79 20.15
N ILE A 369 -7.79 1.64 19.99
CA ILE A 369 -7.67 0.97 18.69
C ILE A 369 -9.04 0.61 18.12
N ARG A 370 -9.92 0.02 18.93
CA ARG A 370 -11.28 -0.34 18.50
C ARG A 370 -12.10 0.88 18.12
N SER A 371 -11.98 1.98 18.87
CA SER A 371 -12.67 3.23 18.58
C SER A 371 -12.20 3.84 17.25
N VAL A 372 -10.89 3.83 16.99
CA VAL A 372 -10.33 4.28 15.71
C VAL A 372 -10.79 3.37 14.56
N ILE A 373 -10.76 2.05 14.73
CA ILE A 373 -11.23 1.11 13.69
C ILE A 373 -12.72 1.33 13.40
N ALA A 374 -13.57 1.41 14.42
CA ALA A 374 -14.99 1.67 14.27
C ALA A 374 -15.24 3.03 13.60
N PHE A 375 -14.45 4.05 13.94
CA PHE A 375 -14.51 5.35 13.28
C PHE A 375 -14.16 5.25 11.80
N LEU A 376 -13.05 4.61 11.44
CA LEU A 376 -12.65 4.40 10.05
C LEU A 376 -13.67 3.54 9.27
N GLU A 377 -14.25 2.52 9.90
CA GLU A 377 -15.33 1.72 9.32
C GLU A 377 -16.61 2.54 9.14
N SER A 378 -16.95 3.42 10.09
CA SER A 378 -18.14 4.27 10.05
C SER A 378 -18.02 5.44 9.08
N GLU A 379 -16.84 6.08 8.96
CA GLU A 379 -16.56 7.06 7.90
C GLU A 379 -16.73 6.37 6.54
N ASN A 380 -16.22 5.15 6.40
CA ASN A 380 -16.38 4.36 5.19
C ASN A 380 -17.86 3.95 4.93
N SER A 381 -18.64 3.61 5.96
CA SER A 381 -20.05 3.22 5.82
C SER A 381 -20.96 4.41 5.59
N ARG A 382 -20.80 5.52 6.33
CA ARG A 382 -21.52 6.78 6.12
C ARG A 382 -21.28 7.33 4.72
N THR A 383 -20.06 7.18 4.19
CA THR A 383 -19.74 7.54 2.79
C THR A 383 -20.40 6.61 1.76
N ARG A 384 -20.86 5.42 2.17
CA ARG A 384 -21.65 4.48 1.34
C ARG A 384 -23.16 4.72 1.47
N THR A 385 -23.69 4.99 2.65
CA THR A 385 -25.15 5.18 2.90
C THR A 385 -25.66 6.57 2.56
N THR A 386 -24.89 7.65 2.69
CA THR A 386 -25.33 8.99 2.22
C THR A 386 -25.43 9.09 0.68
N GLY A 387 -25.04 8.03 -0.04
CA GLY A 387 -25.31 7.85 -1.48
C GLY A 387 -26.60 7.08 -1.79
N ILE A 388 -27.37 6.69 -0.77
CA ILE A 388 -28.69 6.07 -0.89
C ILE A 388 -29.64 6.86 0.02
N SER A 389 -29.91 8.13 -0.32
CA SER A 389 -31.14 8.75 0.16
C SER A 389 -32.24 8.31 -0.78
N ASP A 390 -33.14 7.48 -0.26
CA ASP A 390 -34.32 6.96 -0.92
C ASP A 390 -35.10 8.07 -1.64
N GLY A 391 -34.97 8.10 -2.95
CA GLY A 391 -36.00 8.67 -3.81
C GLY A 391 -37.17 7.70 -3.83
N ILE A 392 -38.00 7.73 -2.79
CA ILE A 392 -39.35 7.19 -2.89
C ILE A 392 -40.10 8.14 -3.83
N ILE A 393 -40.06 7.84 -5.13
CA ILE A 393 -41.02 8.39 -6.09
C ILE A 393 -42.33 7.66 -5.79
N THR A 394 -43.18 8.29 -4.99
CA THR A 394 -44.59 7.89 -4.89
C THR A 394 -45.22 8.16 -6.25
N ASN A 395 -45.55 7.09 -6.98
CA ASN A 395 -46.41 7.15 -8.16
C ASN A 395 -47.83 7.51 -7.71
N GLU A 396 -48.13 8.79 -7.51
CA GLU A 396 -49.52 9.22 -7.30
C GLU A 396 -49.92 10.56 -7.94
N GLU A 397 -49.03 11.25 -8.66
CA GLU A 397 -49.40 12.47 -9.40
C GLU A 397 -49.10 12.34 -10.90
N ALA A 398 -49.87 11.48 -11.55
CA ALA A 398 -50.02 11.48 -13.01
C ALA A 398 -51.46 11.15 -13.41
N VAL A 399 -52.44 11.82 -12.78
CA VAL A 399 -53.79 12.02 -13.34
C VAL A 399 -54.30 13.39 -12.89
N ARG A 400 -54.00 14.42 -13.69
CA ARG A 400 -54.98 15.40 -14.23
C ARG A 400 -54.32 16.36 -15.19
#